data_AF-A0AAX6PCR3-F1
#
_entry.id   AF-A0AAX6PCR3-F1
#
_cell.length_a   1.000
_cell.length_b   1.000
_cell.length_c   1.000
_cell.angle_alpha   90.00
_cell.angle_beta   90.00
_cell.angle_gamma   90.00
#
_symmetry.space_group_name_H-M   'P 1'
#
loop_
_entity.id
_entity.type
_entity.pdbx_description
1 polymer ?
#
loop_
_entity_poly.entity_id
_entity_poly.type
_entity_poly.pdbx_seq_one_letter_code
_entity_poly.pdbx_strand_id
1 'polypeptide(L)'
;MANITSFSGVQNFIMRVVATDYNQFAIVFYRIVQDGVQSVATLLGRTTELNPELRKRFVNFAMTLGFTDENIFFSDPMEKCMDV
;
A
#
# COMPACT_ATOMS: atom_id res chain seq x y z
N MET A 1 19.97 0.87 -11.77
CA MET A 1 19.17 1.56 -10.74
C MET A 1 18.97 2.98 -11.23
N ALA A 2 17.76 3.33 -11.64
CA ALA A 2 17.48 4.67 -12.18
C ALA A 2 17.32 5.66 -11.03
N ASN A 3 18.06 6.78 -11.08
CA ASN A 3 17.85 7.89 -10.16
C ASN A 3 16.57 8.62 -10.53
N ILE A 4 15.72 8.84 -9.54
CA ILE A 4 14.51 9.66 -9.69
C ILE A 4 14.97 11.12 -9.75
N THR A 5 14.69 11.81 -10.86
CA THR A 5 15.21 13.16 -11.11
C THR A 5 14.31 14.30 -10.64
N SER A 6 13.05 14.05 -10.29
CA SER A 6 12.35 14.94 -9.34
C SER A 6 11.11 14.31 -8.68
N PHE A 7 11.01 14.54 -7.37
CA PHE A 7 9.79 14.60 -6.59
C PHE A 7 9.83 15.96 -5.88
N SER A 8 9.45 17.03 -6.57
CA SER A 8 9.48 18.38 -6.02
C SER A 8 8.84 18.42 -4.62
N GLY A 9 9.62 18.79 -3.60
CA GLY A 9 9.16 18.85 -2.21
C GLY A 9 9.31 17.57 -1.37
N VAL A 10 9.61 16.40 -1.96
CA VAL A 10 9.93 15.18 -1.18
C VAL A 10 11.33 15.28 -0.60
N GLN A 11 11.38 15.27 0.73
CA GLN A 11 12.61 15.23 1.50
C GLN A 11 13.07 13.80 1.75
N ASN A 12 12.15 12.86 1.98
CA ASN A 12 12.46 11.47 2.24
C ASN A 12 11.34 10.54 1.76
N PHE A 13 11.72 9.42 1.15
CA PHE A 13 10.81 8.37 0.73
C PHE A 13 11.40 7.01 1.07
N ILE A 14 10.75 6.27 1.96
CA ILE A 14 11.13 4.91 2.32
C ILE A 14 9.99 3.99 1.92
N MET A 15 10.30 2.92 1.19
CA MET A 15 9.39 1.84 0.87
C MET A 15 9.91 0.53 1.45
N ARG A 16 9.03 -0.28 2.05
CA ARG A 16 9.34 -1.60 2.57
C ARG A 16 8.24 -2.59 2.21
N VAL A 17 8.63 -3.75 1.67
CA VAL A 17 7.74 -4.89 1.54
C VAL A 17 7.64 -5.55 2.91
N VAL A 18 6.43 -5.58 3.47
CA VAL A 18 6.14 -6.12 4.81
C VAL A 18 5.92 -7.62 4.75
N ALA A 19 5.13 -8.08 3.78
CA ALA A 19 4.85 -9.49 3.55
C ALA A 19 4.44 -9.69 2.08
N THR A 20 4.87 -10.79 1.48
CA THR A 20 4.43 -11.18 0.14
C THR A 20 4.72 -12.66 -0.07
N ASP A 21 3.90 -13.31 -0.86
CA ASP A 21 4.17 -14.64 -1.43
C ASP A 21 4.50 -14.57 -2.93
N TYR A 22 4.60 -13.36 -3.48
CA TYR A 22 4.78 -13.00 -4.89
C TYR A 22 3.69 -13.48 -5.86
N ASN A 23 2.97 -14.55 -5.52
CA ASN A 23 2.03 -15.25 -6.38
C ASN A 23 0.58 -14.78 -6.18
N GLN A 24 0.23 -14.28 -4.99
CA GLN A 24 -1.13 -13.88 -4.66
C GLN A 24 -1.19 -12.46 -4.15
N PHE A 25 -0.26 -12.06 -3.28
CA PHE A 25 -0.34 -10.75 -2.63
C PHE A 25 1.00 -10.12 -2.27
N ALA A 26 0.95 -8.81 -2.00
CA ALA A 26 1.98 -8.09 -1.27
C ALA A 26 1.37 -7.05 -0.32
N ILE A 27 1.93 -6.90 0.87
CA ILE A 27 1.70 -5.77 1.77
C ILE A 27 2.94 -4.88 1.69
N VAL A 28 2.75 -3.64 1.24
CA VAL A 28 3.82 -2.65 1.11
C VAL A 28 3.53 -1.50 2.05
N PHE A 29 4.54 -1.09 2.81
CA PHE A 29 4.49 0.10 3.64
C PHE A 29 5.43 1.16 3.06
N TYR A 30 4.96 2.39 2.96
CA TYR A 30 5.82 3.51 2.61
C TYR A 30 5.60 4.72 3.52
N ARG A 31 6.69 5.46 3.73
CA ARG A 31 6.75 6.69 4.50
C ARG A 31 7.30 7.80 3.63
N ILE A 32 6.56 8.89 3.52
CA ILE A 32 6.90 10.06 2.71
C ILE A 32 7.05 11.26 3.64
N VAL A 33 8.11 12.04 3.46
CA VAL A 33 8.34 13.32 4.13
C VAL A 33 8.33 14.41 3.07
N GLN A 34 7.35 15.31 3.14
CA GLN A 34 7.19 16.49 2.29
C GLN A 34 6.79 17.68 3.19
N ASP A 35 5.51 18.04 3.22
CA ASP A 35 4.89 19.01 4.14
C ASP A 35 4.28 18.28 5.35
N GLY A 36 5.09 17.47 6.02
CA GLY A 36 4.68 16.54 7.06
C GLY A 36 5.10 15.10 6.77
N VAL A 37 4.69 14.19 7.65
CA VAL A 37 4.98 12.75 7.52
C VAL A 37 3.70 12.02 7.13
N GLN A 38 3.68 11.47 5.92
CA GLN A 38 2.62 10.57 5.49
C GLN A 38 3.11 9.13 5.56
N SER A 39 2.31 8.26 6.14
CA SER A 39 2.55 6.81 6.13
C SER A 39 1.38 6.13 5.44
N VAL A 40 1.68 5.17 4.58
CA VAL A 40 0.65 4.41 3.86
C VAL A 40 1.02 2.94 3.86
N ALA A 41 0.02 2.09 4.10
CA ALA A 41 0.11 0.66 3.89
C ALA A 41 -0.83 0.27 2.74
N THR A 42 -0.34 -0.55 1.82
CA THR A 42 -1.11 -1.00 0.65
C THR A 42 -1.13 -2.51 0.58
N LEU A 43 -2.32 -3.09 0.44
CA LEU A 43 -2.50 -4.49 0.09
C LEU A 43 -2.68 -4.60 -1.43
N LEU A 44 -1.74 -5.26 -2.07
CA LEU A 44 -1.75 -5.55 -3.50
C LEU A 44 -2.15 -7.01 -3.71
N GLY A 45 -3.05 -7.25 -4.67
CA GLY A 45 -3.41 -8.59 -5.17
C GLY A 45 -2.86 -8.81 -6.58
N ARG A 46 -2.61 -10.06 -6.95
CA ARG A 46 -2.40 -10.44 -8.36
C ARG A 46 -3.70 -10.46 -9.17
N THR A 47 -4.82 -10.62 -8.47
CA THR A 47 -6.18 -10.56 -9.00
C THR A 47 -6.93 -9.41 -8.34
N THR A 48 -8.03 -8.97 -8.96
CA THR A 48 -8.94 -7.97 -8.40
C THR A 48 -9.70 -8.48 -7.18
N GLU A 49 -9.86 -9.80 -7.08
CA GLU A 49 -10.40 -10.46 -5.90
C GLU A 49 -9.30 -10.79 -4.89
N LEU A 50 -9.59 -10.54 -3.60
CA LEU A 50 -8.69 -10.80 -2.48
C LEU A 50 -9.37 -11.73 -1.48
N ASN A 51 -8.64 -12.72 -0.99
CA ASN A 51 -9.11 -13.63 0.06
C ASN A 51 -9.58 -12.82 1.30
N PRO A 52 -10.79 -13.07 1.85
CA PRO A 52 -11.28 -12.38 3.05
C PRO A 52 -10.32 -12.45 4.25
N GLU A 53 -9.61 -13.56 4.43
CA GLU A 53 -8.63 -13.71 5.51
C GLU A 53 -7.42 -12.77 5.32
N LEU A 54 -7.02 -12.56 4.07
CA LEU A 54 -5.95 -11.61 3.73
C LEU A 54 -6.39 -10.17 4.00
N ARG A 55 -7.66 -9.82 3.71
CA ARG A 55 -8.24 -8.51 4.05
C ARG A 55 -8.21 -8.29 5.57
N LYS A 56 -8.65 -9.28 6.35
CA LYS A 56 -8.63 -9.23 7.82
C LYS A 56 -7.20 -9.08 8.36
N ARG A 57 -6.24 -9.84 7.81
CA ARG A 57 -4.82 -9.72 8.15
C ARG A 57 -4.29 -8.31 7.88
N PHE A 58 -4.66 -7.70 6.76
CA PHE A 58 -4.27 -6.33 6.43
C PHE A 58 -4.89 -5.30 7.37
N VAL A 59 -6.18 -5.40 7.68
CA VAL A 59 -6.86 -4.52 8.65
C VAL A 59 -6.17 -4.59 10.01
N ASN A 60 -5.91 -5.80 10.53
CA ASN A 60 -5.19 -5.97 11.79
C ASN A 60 -3.79 -5.33 11.74
N PHE A 61 -3.05 -5.51 10.65
CA PHE A 61 -1.75 -4.88 10.46
C PHE A 61 -1.86 -3.35 10.46
N ALA A 62 -2.80 -2.77 9.72
CA ALA A 62 -3.02 -1.34 9.69
C ALA A 62 -3.38 -0.77 11.08
N MET A 63 -4.26 -1.45 11.83
CA MET A 63 -4.58 -1.08 13.21
C MET A 63 -3.34 -1.09 14.12
N THR A 64 -2.44 -2.08 13.98
CA THR A 64 -1.18 -2.11 14.77
C THR A 64 -0.22 -0.96 14.45
N LEU A 65 -0.35 -0.35 13.26
CA LEU A 65 0.39 0.86 12.89
C LEU A 65 -0.30 2.15 13.37
N GLY A 66 -1.49 2.05 13.97
CA GLY A 66 -2.27 3.19 14.48
C GLY A 66 -3.24 3.79 13.46
N PHE A 67 -3.51 3.13 12.33
CA PHE A 67 -4.59 3.56 11.44
C PHE A 67 -5.95 3.30 12.08
N THR A 68 -6.87 4.26 11.94
CA THR A 68 -8.28 4.13 12.32
C THR A 68 -9.08 3.48 11.20
N ASP A 69 -10.23 2.89 11.52
CA ASP A 69 -11.08 2.19 10.55
C ASP A 69 -11.49 3.06 9.36
N GLU A 70 -11.78 4.34 9.61
CA GLU A 70 -12.11 5.34 8.58
C GLU A 70 -10.97 5.60 7.57
N ASN A 71 -9.72 5.29 7.95
CA ASN A 71 -8.54 5.44 7.12
C ASN A 71 -8.13 4.13 6.42
N ILE A 72 -8.92 3.06 6.58
CA ILE A 72 -8.69 1.75 5.96
C ILE A 72 -9.83 1.47 4.98
N PHE A 73 -9.52 1.45 3.69
CA PHE A 73 -10.50 1.21 2.64
C PHE A 73 -9.97 0.21 1.60
N PHE A 74 -10.90 -0.46 0.93
CA PHE A 74 -10.62 -1.35 -0.20
C PHE A 74 -11.27 -0.74 -1.44
N SER A 75 -10.48 -0.56 -2.49
CA SER A 75 -10.99 -0.06 -3.76
C SER A 75 -11.81 -1.13 -4.47
N ASP A 76 -12.90 -0.72 -5.10
CA ASP A 76 -13.63 -1.59 -6.03
C ASP A 76 -12.75 -1.88 -7.27
N PRO A 77 -12.86 -3.07 -7.88
CA PRO A 77 -12.19 -3.38 -9.13
C PRO A 77 -12.52 -2.33 -10.20
N MET A 78 -11.49 -1.71 -10.77
CA MET A 78 -11.67 -0.76 -11.88
C MET A 78 -11.67 -1.51 -13.22
N GLU A 79 -12.78 -1.44 -13.96
CA GLU A 79 -12.93 -2.06 -15.29
C GLU A 79 -12.27 -1.28 -16.44
N LYS A 80 -11.66 -0.12 -16.18
CA LYS A 80 -11.03 0.73 -17.22
C LYS A 80 -9.68 1.24 -16.75
N CYS A 81 -8.70 1.19 -17.66
CA CYS A 81 -7.31 1.64 -17.49
C CYS A 81 -6.39 0.80 -16.59
N MET A 82 -6.93 -0.20 -15.88
CA MET A 82 -6.15 -1.11 -15.02
C MET A 82 -6.06 -2.54 -15.58
N ASP A 83 -6.80 -2.85 -16.66
CA ASP A 83 -6.65 -4.09 -17.40
C ASP A 83 -5.34 -4.05 -18.20
N VAL A 84 -4.39 -4.91 -17.82
CA VAL A 84 -3.10 -5.10 -18.50
C VAL A 84 -3.05 -6.51 -19.09
#